data_AF-X1E0T5-F1
#
_entry.id   AF-X1E0T5-F1
#
_cell.length_a   1.000
_cell.length_b   1.000
_cell.length_c   1.000
_cell.angle_alpha   90.00
_cell.angle_beta   90.00
_cell.angle_gamma   90.00
#
_symmetry.space_group_name_H-M   'P 1'
#
loop_
_entity.id
_entity.type
_entity.pdbx_description
1 polymer ?
#
loop_
_entity_poly.entity_id
_entity_poly.type
_entity_poly.pdbx_seq_one_letter_code
_entity_poly.pdbx_strand_id
1 'polypeptide(L)'
;GSYSLVILTKDEVLGIRDPHGFRPLVLGNLDGSYVIASETCALDIIDAKFIREIDPGEIIVLDKDGMRSQMMLPVDRISMCVFELIYFARPDSYIHNKNMFEVRHRLGQELAKEFPADADIVIPVPDSGTPAAIGYSAESKIPYAEGFIKNRYIGRTFIQPKQETREISVKLKLNPLRDIIQGKKLVVVDDSIVRGTTSKKIVKMLYNTGAKEVHMRITCPPLLYPCYYGVDMATRKEFIA
;
A
#
# COMPACT_ATOMS: atom_id res chain seq x y z
N GLY A 1 9.77 -4.93 19.61
CA GLY A 1 9.95 -4.37 18.25
C GLY A 1 9.12 -5.16 17.27
N SER A 2 9.21 -4.89 15.97
CA SER A 2 8.52 -5.68 14.93
C SER A 2 9.50 -6.59 14.21
N TYR A 3 9.10 -7.84 13.96
CA TYR A 3 9.87 -8.75 13.14
C TYR A 3 8.99 -9.87 12.56
N SER A 4 9.28 -10.21 11.32
CA SER A 4 8.89 -11.47 10.71
C SER A 4 10.16 -12.05 10.10
N LEU A 5 10.62 -13.17 10.64
CA LEU A 5 11.91 -13.75 10.33
C LEU A 5 11.72 -15.09 9.63
N VAL A 6 12.57 -15.34 8.64
CA VAL A 6 12.83 -16.67 8.12
C VAL A 6 14.30 -16.96 8.37
N ILE A 7 14.60 -18.01 9.14
CA ILE A 7 15.97 -18.39 9.51
C ILE A 7 16.23 -19.77 8.92
N LEU A 8 17.31 -19.90 8.16
CA LEU A 8 17.77 -21.17 7.62
C LEU A 8 18.95 -21.68 8.47
N THR A 9 18.87 -22.93 8.89
CA THR A 9 20.00 -23.68 9.47
C THR A 9 20.44 -24.77 8.50
N LYS A 10 21.35 -25.65 8.94
CA LYS A 10 21.79 -26.77 8.10
C LYS A 10 20.64 -27.72 7.74
N ASP A 11 19.74 -27.95 8.70
CA ASP A 11 18.73 -29.02 8.61
C ASP A 11 17.29 -28.51 8.82
N GLU A 12 17.11 -27.22 9.15
CA GLU A 12 15.79 -26.66 9.47
C GLU A 12 15.56 -25.27 8.84
N VAL A 13 14.30 -24.95 8.56
CA VAL A 13 13.82 -23.59 8.25
C VAL A 13 12.87 -23.14 9.35
N LEU A 14 13.11 -21.98 9.95
CA LEU A 14 12.26 -21.40 10.99
C LEU A 14 11.50 -20.20 10.46
N GLY A 15 10.20 -20.13 10.72
CA GLY A 15 9.36 -18.95 10.53
C GLY A 15 8.96 -18.37 11.88
N ILE A 16 9.28 -17.11 12.14
CA ILE A 16 9.05 -16.48 13.44
C ILE A 16 8.32 -15.16 13.24
N ARG A 17 7.21 -14.96 13.96
CA ARG A 17 6.46 -13.70 13.95
C ARG A 17 6.47 -13.07 15.34
N ASP A 18 6.70 -11.77 15.41
CA ASP A 18 6.72 -11.05 16.69
C ASP A 18 5.37 -11.16 17.44
N PRO A 19 5.36 -11.05 18.78
CA PRO A 19 4.14 -11.22 19.59
C PRO A 19 3.04 -10.22 19.30
N HIS A 20 3.37 -9.08 18.68
CA HIS A 20 2.39 -8.09 18.27
C HIS A 20 1.79 -8.40 16.90
N GLY A 21 2.37 -9.33 16.14
CA GLY A 21 1.96 -9.66 14.79
C GLY A 21 2.13 -8.48 13.83
N PHE A 22 3.10 -7.58 14.10
CA PHE A 22 3.15 -6.27 13.46
C PHE A 22 3.31 -6.38 11.93
N ARG A 23 4.19 -7.27 11.47
CA ARG A 23 4.40 -7.58 10.05
C ARG A 23 3.72 -8.88 9.65
N PRO A 24 3.24 -9.00 8.39
CA PRO A 24 2.61 -10.21 7.90
C PRO A 24 3.65 -11.30 7.64
N LEU A 25 3.24 -12.54 7.90
CA LEU A 25 4.01 -13.74 7.60
C LEU A 25 3.01 -14.88 7.37
N VAL A 26 3.13 -15.55 6.23
CA VAL A 26 2.19 -16.58 5.77
C VAL A 26 2.92 -17.89 5.47
N LEU A 27 2.19 -18.99 5.63
CA LEU A 27 2.62 -20.34 5.34
C LEU A 27 1.82 -20.90 4.16
N GLY A 28 2.52 -21.49 3.21
CA GLY A 28 1.98 -22.18 2.04
C GLY A 28 2.51 -23.60 1.90
N ASN A 29 1.91 -24.37 0.98
CA ASN A 29 2.35 -25.69 0.56
C ASN A 29 2.53 -25.74 -0.96
N LEU A 30 3.70 -26.17 -1.42
CA LEU A 30 4.01 -26.45 -2.82
C LEU A 30 4.45 -27.89 -2.95
N ASP A 31 3.62 -28.72 -3.59
CA ASP A 31 3.90 -30.14 -3.85
C ASP A 31 4.40 -30.92 -2.62
N GLY A 32 3.78 -30.68 -1.46
CA GLY A 32 4.15 -31.31 -0.19
C GLY A 32 5.26 -30.62 0.59
N SER A 33 5.93 -29.61 0.00
CA SER A 33 6.93 -28.77 0.67
C SER A 33 6.30 -27.52 1.27
N TYR A 34 6.80 -27.06 2.40
CA TYR A 34 6.32 -25.83 3.04
C TYR A 34 7.03 -24.59 2.49
N VAL A 35 6.28 -23.49 2.35
CA VAL A 35 6.78 -22.19 1.88
C VAL A 35 6.40 -21.12 2.88
N ILE A 36 7.33 -20.24 3.24
CA ILE A 36 7.06 -19.09 4.11
C ILE A 36 7.30 -17.81 3.30
N ALA A 37 6.36 -16.88 3.35
CA ALA A 37 6.45 -15.59 2.67
C ALA A 37 5.85 -14.46 3.50
N SER A 38 6.20 -13.20 3.21
CA SER A 38 5.56 -12.05 3.87
C SER A 38 4.12 -11.84 3.43
N GLU A 39 3.80 -12.13 2.17
CA GLU A 39 2.49 -11.88 1.56
C GLU A 39 2.03 -13.09 0.74
N THR A 40 0.71 -13.30 0.66
CA THR A 40 0.12 -14.44 -0.08
C THR A 40 0.39 -14.37 -1.57
N CYS A 41 0.56 -13.18 -2.16
CA CYS A 41 0.84 -13.05 -3.59
C CYS A 41 2.14 -13.77 -4.01
N ALA A 42 3.09 -13.97 -3.09
CA ALA A 42 4.30 -14.73 -3.37
C ALA A 42 4.02 -16.24 -3.50
N LEU A 43 3.03 -16.74 -2.74
CA LEU A 43 2.56 -18.12 -2.86
C LEU A 43 1.85 -18.32 -4.20
N ASP A 44 0.98 -17.37 -4.58
CA ASP A 44 0.22 -17.43 -5.82
C ASP A 44 1.13 -17.48 -7.06
N ILE A 45 2.25 -16.74 -7.06
CA ILE A 45 3.21 -16.70 -8.19
C ILE A 45 3.87 -18.06 -8.45
N ILE A 46 4.02 -18.89 -7.42
CA ILE A 46 4.68 -20.20 -7.51
C ILE A 46 3.68 -21.35 -7.41
N ASP A 47 2.39 -21.07 -7.54
CA ASP A 47 1.29 -22.04 -7.40
C ASP A 47 1.27 -22.78 -6.03
N ALA A 48 1.82 -22.16 -4.99
CA ALA A 48 1.76 -22.71 -3.63
C ALA A 48 0.37 -22.46 -3.02
N LYS A 49 -0.25 -23.50 -2.46
CA LYS A 49 -1.52 -23.39 -1.76
C LYS A 49 -1.32 -22.69 -0.42
N PHE A 50 -2.02 -21.59 -0.20
CA PHE A 50 -2.08 -20.94 1.11
C PHE A 50 -2.60 -21.92 2.18
N ILE A 51 -1.90 -22.00 3.32
CA ILE A 51 -2.35 -22.79 4.48
C ILE A 51 -2.97 -21.86 5.51
N ARG A 52 -2.19 -20.90 6.04
CA ARG A 52 -2.61 -19.91 7.03
C ARG A 52 -1.58 -18.81 7.22
N GLU A 53 -1.96 -17.76 7.95
CA GLU A 53 -0.98 -16.84 8.56
C GLU A 53 -0.22 -17.54 9.69
N ILE A 54 1.05 -17.17 9.87
CA ILE A 54 1.81 -17.50 11.09
C ILE A 54 1.30 -16.58 12.20
N ASP A 55 0.97 -17.16 13.34
CA ASP A 55 0.33 -16.45 14.44
C ASP A 55 1.32 -15.51 15.15
N PRO A 56 0.86 -14.40 15.74
CA PRO A 56 1.69 -13.53 16.56
C PRO A 56 2.35 -14.31 17.70
N GLY A 57 3.68 -14.24 17.82
CA GLY A 57 4.43 -14.96 18.85
C GLY A 57 4.71 -16.44 18.53
N GLU A 58 4.29 -16.90 17.36
CA GLU A 58 4.51 -18.27 16.90
C GLU A 58 5.91 -18.46 16.31
N ILE A 59 6.47 -19.64 16.57
CA ILE A 59 7.63 -20.20 15.89
C ILE A 59 7.18 -21.45 15.13
N ILE A 60 7.34 -21.42 13.81
CA ILE A 60 7.25 -22.59 12.93
C ILE A 60 8.66 -23.14 12.72
N VAL A 61 8.83 -24.45 12.85
CA VAL A 61 10.06 -25.17 12.50
C VAL A 61 9.73 -26.19 11.43
N LEU A 62 10.42 -26.12 10.31
CA LEU A 62 10.28 -27.01 9.15
C LEU A 62 11.56 -27.82 9.02
N ASP A 63 11.45 -29.14 9.00
CA ASP A 63 12.57 -30.04 8.79
C ASP A 63 12.15 -31.27 7.97
N LYS A 64 13.02 -32.28 7.88
CA LYS A 64 12.77 -33.53 7.16
C LYS A 64 11.58 -34.35 7.71
N ASP A 65 11.23 -34.16 8.98
CA ASP A 65 10.18 -34.91 9.67
C ASP A 65 8.82 -34.17 9.56
N GLY A 66 8.83 -32.92 9.10
CA GLY A 66 7.64 -32.15 8.74
C GLY A 66 7.65 -30.75 9.37
N MET A 67 6.46 -30.30 9.80
CA MET A 67 6.27 -29.00 10.44
C MET A 67 5.95 -29.17 11.92
N ARG A 68 6.64 -28.39 12.75
CA ARG A 68 6.29 -28.15 14.17
C ARG A 68 5.91 -26.69 14.36
N SER A 69 4.87 -26.44 15.16
CA SER A 69 4.42 -25.09 15.54
C SER A 69 4.46 -24.98 17.06
N GLN A 70 5.02 -23.89 17.57
CA GLN A 70 5.14 -23.64 19.00
C GLN A 70 4.86 -22.17 19.34
N MET A 71 3.94 -21.94 20.27
CA MET A 71 3.68 -20.63 20.86
C MET A 71 4.68 -20.38 21.98
N MET A 72 5.82 -19.79 21.62
CA MET A 72 6.97 -19.60 22.53
C MET A 72 7.05 -18.21 23.13
N LEU A 73 6.37 -17.22 22.54
CA LEU A 73 6.45 -15.84 22.97
C LEU A 73 5.11 -15.40 23.58
N PRO A 74 5.10 -14.74 24.75
CA PRO A 74 3.88 -14.25 25.36
C PRO A 74 3.24 -13.16 24.51
N VAL A 75 1.94 -13.30 24.25
CA VAL A 75 1.14 -12.39 23.43
C VAL A 75 0.22 -11.56 24.31
N ASP A 76 0.60 -10.31 24.56
CA ASP A 76 -0.21 -9.38 25.37
C ASP A 76 -1.24 -8.61 24.51
N ARG A 77 -0.87 -8.30 23.26
CA ARG A 77 -1.68 -7.48 22.36
C ARG A 77 -1.32 -7.73 20.91
N ILE A 78 -2.34 -7.81 20.05
CA ILE A 78 -2.17 -7.75 18.59
C ILE A 78 -2.19 -6.30 18.11
N SER A 79 -1.20 -5.91 17.31
CA SER A 79 -1.10 -4.58 16.71
C SER A 79 -0.41 -4.65 15.35
N MET A 80 -1.14 -5.15 14.34
CA MET A 80 -0.68 -5.17 12.96
C MET A 80 -0.42 -3.75 12.42
N CYS A 81 0.54 -3.64 11.51
CA CYS A 81 0.80 -2.42 10.77
C CYS A 81 -0.39 -2.03 9.88
N VAL A 82 -1.10 -0.95 10.23
CA VAL A 82 -2.21 -0.41 9.42
C VAL A 82 -1.78 -0.01 7.99
N PHE A 83 -0.50 0.33 7.81
CA PHE A 83 0.04 0.71 6.51
C PHE A 83 0.13 -0.45 5.50
N GLU A 84 0.10 -1.70 5.96
CA GLU A 84 -0.05 -2.84 5.04
C GLU A 84 -1.42 -2.76 4.32
N LEU A 85 -2.46 -2.44 5.08
CA LEU A 85 -3.82 -2.28 4.57
C LEU A 85 -3.95 -1.08 3.63
N ILE A 86 -3.32 0.04 4.00
CA ILE A 86 -3.46 1.32 3.29
C ILE A 86 -2.59 1.37 2.02
N TYR A 87 -1.35 0.86 2.08
CA TYR A 87 -0.34 1.16 1.05
C TYR A 87 0.59 0.00 0.68
N PHE A 88 1.26 -0.62 1.67
CA PHE A 88 2.43 -1.49 1.39
C PHE A 88 2.08 -2.80 0.70
N ALA A 89 1.11 -3.54 1.25
CA ALA A 89 0.77 -4.85 0.72
C ALA A 89 0.29 -4.72 -0.73
N ARG A 90 0.60 -5.70 -1.56
CA ARG A 90 0.07 -5.69 -2.93
C ARG A 90 -1.45 -5.90 -2.91
N PRO A 91 -2.21 -5.28 -3.83
CA PRO A 91 -3.66 -5.41 -3.85
C PRO A 91 -4.19 -6.85 -4.00
N ASP A 92 -3.39 -7.74 -4.61
CA ASP A 92 -3.72 -9.16 -4.78
C ASP A 92 -3.41 -10.03 -3.54
N SER A 93 -2.76 -9.47 -2.52
CA SER A 93 -2.49 -10.17 -1.27
C SER A 93 -3.73 -10.24 -0.35
N TYR A 94 -3.74 -11.26 0.51
CA TYR A 94 -4.71 -11.42 1.58
C TYR A 94 -4.03 -11.22 2.93
N ILE A 95 -4.67 -10.41 3.79
CA ILE A 95 -4.28 -10.25 5.19
C ILE A 95 -5.54 -10.37 6.03
N HIS A 96 -5.52 -11.20 7.07
CA HIS A 96 -6.67 -11.51 7.91
C HIS A 96 -7.88 -11.98 7.11
N ASN A 97 -7.63 -12.84 6.11
CA ASN A 97 -8.63 -13.33 5.16
C ASN A 97 -9.40 -12.22 4.41
N LYS A 98 -8.78 -11.04 4.28
CA LYS A 98 -9.32 -9.92 3.50
C LYS A 98 -8.38 -9.62 2.35
N ASN A 99 -8.92 -9.53 1.15
CA ASN A 99 -8.17 -9.11 -0.01
C ASN A 99 -7.84 -7.60 0.09
N MET A 100 -6.59 -7.23 -0.18
CA MET A 100 -6.12 -5.84 0.00
C MET A 100 -6.73 -4.86 -1.00
N PHE A 101 -7.06 -5.29 -2.23
CA PHE A 101 -7.82 -4.46 -3.16
C PHE A 101 -9.20 -4.11 -2.59
N GLU A 102 -9.94 -5.10 -2.10
CA GLU A 102 -11.28 -4.91 -1.52
C GLU A 102 -11.26 -4.04 -0.26
N VAL A 103 -10.24 -4.22 0.60
CA VAL A 103 -10.06 -3.35 1.77
C VAL A 103 -9.92 -1.88 1.34
N ARG A 104 -9.04 -1.59 0.37
CA ARG A 104 -8.82 -0.23 -0.13
C ARG A 104 -10.03 0.31 -0.88
N HIS A 105 -10.75 -0.53 -1.60
CA HIS A 105 -12.03 -0.17 -2.22
C HIS A 105 -13.04 0.31 -1.17
N ARG A 106 -13.20 -0.42 -0.05
CA ARG A 106 -14.08 0.02 1.05
C ARG A 106 -13.62 1.31 1.72
N LEU A 107 -12.31 1.51 1.89
CA LEU A 107 -11.79 2.80 2.38
C LEU A 107 -12.23 3.96 1.48
N GLY A 108 -12.23 3.76 0.15
CA GLY A 108 -12.77 4.72 -0.81
C GLY A 108 -14.26 4.99 -0.63
N GLN A 109 -15.06 3.95 -0.39
CA GLN A 109 -16.50 4.07 -0.13
C GLN A 109 -16.77 4.88 1.14
N GLU A 110 -16.11 4.55 2.26
CA GLU A 110 -16.28 5.31 3.51
C GLU A 110 -15.83 6.77 3.34
N LEU A 111 -14.74 7.01 2.61
CA LEU A 111 -14.27 8.37 2.32
C LEU A 111 -15.29 9.20 1.52
N ALA A 112 -16.05 8.57 0.62
CA ALA A 112 -17.12 9.24 -0.12
C ALA A 112 -18.34 9.58 0.75
N LYS A 113 -18.66 8.73 1.73
CA LYS A 113 -19.76 8.96 2.68
C LYS A 113 -19.41 10.09 3.65
N GLU A 114 -18.20 10.05 4.21
CA GLU A 114 -17.77 11.03 5.21
C GLU A 114 -17.45 12.39 4.58
N PHE A 115 -16.85 12.40 3.38
CA PHE A 115 -16.37 13.61 2.74
C PHE A 115 -16.76 13.68 1.26
N PRO A 116 -18.06 13.79 0.92
CA PRO A 116 -18.51 13.91 -0.46
C PRO A 116 -17.94 15.17 -1.15
N ALA A 117 -18.03 15.21 -2.47
CA ALA A 117 -17.64 16.37 -3.28
C ALA A 117 -18.60 16.50 -4.47
N ASP A 118 -18.91 17.74 -4.88
CA ASP A 118 -19.55 18.02 -6.16
C ASP A 118 -18.49 18.10 -7.25
N ALA A 119 -18.33 17.02 -8.03
CA ALA A 119 -17.31 16.92 -9.06
C ALA A 119 -17.79 16.12 -10.28
N ASP A 120 -17.10 16.31 -11.40
CA ASP A 120 -17.47 15.68 -12.67
C ASP A 120 -16.87 14.27 -12.81
N ILE A 121 -15.66 14.06 -12.29
CA ILE A 121 -14.94 12.78 -12.37
C ILE A 121 -14.10 12.50 -11.12
N VAL A 122 -13.95 11.21 -10.81
CA VAL A 122 -13.01 10.68 -9.82
C VAL A 122 -11.79 10.14 -10.55
N ILE A 123 -10.60 10.59 -10.15
CA ILE A 123 -9.33 10.11 -10.69
C ILE A 123 -8.42 9.59 -9.55
N PRO A 124 -7.65 8.52 -9.78
CA PRO A 124 -6.68 8.05 -8.79
C PRO A 124 -5.34 8.78 -8.93
N VAL A 125 -4.54 8.76 -7.85
CA VAL A 125 -3.08 8.85 -7.96
C VAL A 125 -2.54 7.43 -8.11
N PRO A 126 -2.08 7.02 -9.31
CA PRO A 126 -1.69 5.64 -9.55
C PRO A 126 -0.31 5.31 -8.95
N ASP A 127 -0.08 4.08 -8.48
CA ASP A 127 -1.00 2.93 -8.57
C ASP A 127 -1.80 2.72 -7.28
N SER A 128 -1.29 3.17 -6.13
CA SER A 128 -1.80 2.86 -4.79
C SER A 128 -3.18 3.42 -4.50
N GLY A 129 -3.52 4.62 -5.00
CA GLY A 129 -4.84 5.23 -4.83
C GLY A 129 -5.95 4.60 -5.69
N THR A 130 -5.61 3.70 -6.62
CA THR A 130 -6.56 3.17 -7.63
C THR A 130 -7.75 2.43 -7.03
N PRO A 131 -7.58 1.44 -6.14
CA PRO A 131 -8.72 0.71 -5.58
C PRO A 131 -9.66 1.64 -4.80
N ALA A 132 -9.08 2.58 -4.04
CA ALA A 132 -9.84 3.58 -3.30
C ALA A 132 -10.61 4.56 -4.20
N ALA A 133 -10.02 4.99 -5.32
CA ALA A 133 -10.71 5.84 -6.30
C ALA A 133 -11.93 5.12 -6.92
N ILE A 134 -11.78 3.83 -7.22
CA ILE A 134 -12.88 2.99 -7.72
C ILE A 134 -13.99 2.91 -6.67
N GLY A 135 -13.63 2.67 -5.39
CA GLY A 135 -14.60 2.64 -4.30
C GLY A 135 -15.31 3.97 -4.05
N TYR A 136 -14.56 5.07 -4.07
CA TYR A 136 -15.12 6.42 -3.95
C TYR A 136 -16.11 6.71 -5.08
N SER A 137 -15.76 6.38 -6.32
CA SER A 137 -16.63 6.52 -7.49
C SER A 137 -17.91 5.67 -7.35
N ALA A 138 -17.78 4.40 -6.93
CA ALA A 138 -18.91 3.50 -6.76
C ALA A 138 -19.92 3.99 -5.72
N GLU A 139 -19.43 4.57 -4.62
CA GLU A 139 -20.27 5.12 -3.56
C GLU A 139 -20.89 6.48 -3.96
N SER A 140 -20.06 7.43 -4.42
CA SER A 140 -20.49 8.80 -4.76
C SER A 140 -21.30 8.91 -6.05
N LYS A 141 -21.28 7.87 -6.91
CA LYS A 141 -21.88 7.86 -8.26
C LYS A 141 -21.24 8.83 -9.25
N ILE A 142 -20.13 9.46 -8.89
CA ILE A 142 -19.32 10.26 -9.80
C ILE A 142 -18.50 9.29 -10.66
N PRO A 143 -18.49 9.42 -12.00
CA PRO A 143 -17.80 8.47 -12.87
C PRO A 143 -16.29 8.46 -12.62
N TYR A 144 -15.72 7.25 -12.58
CA TYR A 144 -14.29 7.03 -12.54
C TYR A 144 -13.66 7.25 -13.91
N ALA A 145 -12.49 7.88 -13.95
CA ALA A 145 -11.66 8.01 -15.14
C ALA A 145 -10.17 7.95 -14.78
N GLU A 146 -9.35 7.55 -15.74
CA GLU A 146 -7.91 7.71 -15.62
C GLU A 146 -7.54 9.18 -15.87
N GLY A 147 -7.01 9.85 -14.85
CA GLY A 147 -6.50 11.23 -14.96
C GLY A 147 -5.01 11.30 -15.26
N PHE A 148 -4.28 10.22 -14.98
CA PHE A 148 -2.84 10.12 -15.20
C PHE A 148 -2.48 8.80 -15.86
N ILE A 149 -1.42 8.81 -16.66
CA ILE A 149 -0.69 7.60 -17.01
C ILE A 149 0.61 7.58 -16.23
N LYS A 150 0.79 6.53 -15.43
CA LYS A 150 2.06 6.25 -14.78
C LYS A 150 3.09 5.77 -15.81
N ASN A 151 4.24 6.44 -15.86
CA ASN A 151 5.35 6.00 -16.70
C ASN A 151 6.01 4.76 -16.08
N ARG A 152 5.79 3.60 -16.71
CA ARG A 152 6.31 2.30 -16.26
C ARG A 152 7.81 2.12 -16.51
N TYR A 153 8.43 2.97 -17.32
CA TYR A 153 9.83 2.85 -17.73
C TYR A 153 10.80 3.70 -16.90
N ILE A 154 10.31 4.31 -15.82
CA ILE A 154 11.16 5.04 -14.88
C ILE A 154 11.76 4.09 -13.86
N GLY A 155 13.04 3.78 -14.05
CA GLY A 155 13.90 3.23 -13.02
C GLY A 155 14.42 4.30 -12.05
N ARG A 156 15.17 3.88 -11.02
CA ARG A 156 15.98 4.79 -10.21
C ARG A 156 17.12 5.31 -11.09
N THR A 157 16.96 6.49 -11.68
CA THR A 157 18.08 7.15 -12.38
C THR A 157 19.10 7.63 -11.35
N PHE A 158 20.28 6.98 -11.32
CA PHE A 158 21.41 7.34 -10.47
C PHE A 158 22.01 8.72 -10.83
N ILE A 159 21.76 9.20 -12.05
CA ILE A 159 22.18 10.50 -12.54
C ILE A 159 20.96 11.42 -12.53
N GLN A 160 20.74 12.15 -11.43
CA GLN A 160 19.84 13.29 -11.43
C GLN A 160 20.58 14.49 -12.03
N PRO A 161 20.06 15.14 -13.09
CA PRO A 161 20.58 16.43 -13.50
C PRO A 161 20.35 17.45 -12.37
N LYS A 162 21.15 18.52 -12.33
CA LYS A 162 21.23 19.57 -11.31
C LYS A 162 19.87 19.98 -10.68
N GLN A 163 19.94 20.57 -9.48
CA GLN A 163 18.83 20.96 -8.58
C GLN A 163 17.61 21.62 -9.26
N GLU A 164 17.80 22.31 -10.39
CA GLU A 164 16.75 22.91 -11.25
C GLU A 164 15.79 21.89 -11.90
N THR A 165 16.16 20.61 -11.98
CA THR A 165 15.38 19.56 -12.67
C THR A 165 14.39 18.81 -11.75
N ARG A 166 14.30 19.19 -10.47
CA ARG A 166 13.47 18.47 -9.48
C ARG A 166 11.96 18.65 -9.70
N GLU A 167 11.53 19.67 -10.43
CA GLU A 167 10.14 19.82 -10.88
C GLU A 167 9.75 18.81 -11.97
N ILE A 168 10.72 18.42 -12.81
CA ILE A 168 10.52 17.44 -13.90
C ILE A 168 10.29 16.02 -13.34
N SER A 169 10.80 15.71 -12.15
CA SER A 169 10.72 14.36 -11.54
C SER A 169 9.29 13.80 -11.34
N VAL A 170 8.28 14.64 -11.07
CA VAL A 170 6.88 14.16 -10.96
C VAL A 170 6.25 14.02 -12.33
N LYS A 171 6.47 14.99 -13.24
CA LYS A 171 6.03 14.87 -14.64
C LYS A 171 6.63 13.66 -15.35
N LEU A 172 7.86 13.29 -14.99
CA LEU A 172 8.47 12.07 -15.49
C LEU A 172 7.63 10.86 -15.09
N LYS A 173 7.15 10.79 -13.84
CA LYS A 173 6.42 9.65 -13.28
C LYS A 173 4.94 9.60 -13.67
N LEU A 174 4.27 10.74 -13.72
CA LEU A 174 2.83 10.84 -13.96
C LEU A 174 2.57 11.84 -15.08
N ASN A 175 1.96 11.36 -16.16
CA ASN A 175 1.55 12.17 -17.30
C ASN A 175 0.05 12.45 -17.21
N PRO A 176 -0.40 13.71 -17.04
CA PRO A 176 -1.81 14.03 -16.96
C PRO A 176 -2.49 13.92 -18.33
N LEU A 177 -3.71 13.38 -18.36
CA LEU A 177 -4.51 13.24 -19.58
C LEU A 177 -5.39 14.49 -19.79
N ARG A 178 -4.90 15.41 -20.64
CA ARG A 178 -5.54 16.72 -20.86
C ARG A 178 -7.00 16.63 -21.28
N ASP A 179 -7.32 15.76 -22.23
CA ASP A 179 -8.69 15.64 -22.77
C ASP A 179 -9.69 15.12 -21.72
N ILE A 180 -9.19 14.41 -20.71
CA ILE A 180 -10.00 13.96 -19.57
C ILE A 180 -10.15 15.07 -18.52
N ILE A 181 -9.09 15.85 -18.28
CA ILE A 181 -9.02 16.82 -17.18
C ILE A 181 -9.62 18.18 -17.52
N GLN A 182 -9.42 18.67 -18.74
CA GLN A 182 -9.66 20.07 -19.09
C GLN A 182 -11.12 20.49 -18.86
N GLY A 183 -11.31 21.57 -18.09
CA GLY A 183 -12.60 22.17 -17.77
C GLY A 183 -13.41 21.45 -16.69
N LYS A 184 -12.92 20.32 -16.15
CA LYS A 184 -13.66 19.50 -15.17
C LYS A 184 -13.30 19.80 -13.72
N LYS A 185 -14.26 19.58 -12.82
CA LYS A 185 -14.07 19.45 -11.37
C LYS A 185 -13.64 18.02 -11.06
N LEU A 186 -12.52 17.85 -10.35
CA LEU A 186 -11.91 16.55 -10.12
C LEU A 186 -11.99 16.18 -8.63
N VAL A 187 -12.37 14.94 -8.33
CA VAL A 187 -11.97 14.28 -7.08
C VAL A 187 -10.70 13.51 -7.34
N VAL A 188 -9.65 13.76 -6.56
CA VAL A 188 -8.35 13.10 -6.69
C VAL A 188 -8.12 12.26 -5.45
N VAL A 189 -8.12 10.94 -5.61
CA VAL A 189 -7.97 9.99 -4.49
C VAL A 189 -6.52 9.49 -4.42
N ASP A 190 -5.90 9.65 -3.26
CA ASP A 190 -4.54 9.20 -2.95
C ASP A 190 -4.55 8.42 -1.61
N ASP A 191 -3.55 7.57 -1.38
CA ASP A 191 -3.54 6.72 -0.18
C ASP A 191 -3.17 7.50 1.08
N SER A 192 -2.11 8.32 1.02
CA SER A 192 -1.53 8.99 2.19
C SER A 192 -0.78 10.28 1.84
N ILE A 193 -0.60 11.15 2.83
CA ILE A 193 0.26 12.34 2.71
C ILE A 193 1.31 12.30 3.81
N VAL A 194 2.59 12.19 3.42
CA VAL A 194 3.72 12.27 4.34
C VAL A 194 4.27 13.70 4.41
N ARG A 195 4.98 14.14 3.36
CA ARG A 195 5.62 15.47 3.29
C ARG A 195 4.77 16.51 2.55
N GLY A 196 3.69 16.09 1.89
CA GLY A 196 2.85 16.93 1.02
C GLY A 196 3.50 17.45 -0.27
N THR A 197 4.79 17.23 -0.49
CA THR A 197 5.51 17.74 -1.68
C THR A 197 4.99 17.14 -2.98
N THR A 198 4.70 15.83 -3.00
CA THR A 198 4.09 15.16 -4.16
C THR A 198 2.69 15.66 -4.42
N SER A 199 1.83 15.70 -3.40
CA SER A 199 0.43 16.15 -3.51
C SER A 199 0.36 17.59 -4.03
N LYS A 200 1.20 18.51 -3.52
CA LYS A 200 1.30 19.89 -4.04
C LYS A 200 1.66 19.93 -5.53
N LYS A 201 2.59 19.08 -5.98
CA LYS A 201 2.98 18.99 -7.40
C LYS A 201 1.87 18.40 -8.27
N ILE A 202 1.15 17.40 -7.78
CA ILE A 202 0.00 16.79 -8.47
C ILE A 202 -1.10 17.84 -8.66
N VAL A 203 -1.49 18.55 -7.60
CA VAL A 203 -2.51 19.60 -7.67
C VAL A 203 -2.11 20.70 -8.66
N LYS A 204 -0.87 21.19 -8.59
CA LYS A 204 -0.34 22.19 -9.55
C LYS A 204 -0.39 21.67 -10.99
N MET A 205 -0.02 20.41 -11.21
CA MET A 205 -0.05 19.77 -12.53
C MET A 205 -1.47 19.64 -13.10
N LEU A 206 -2.46 19.31 -12.27
CA LEU A 206 -3.86 19.23 -12.68
C LEU A 206 -4.42 20.59 -13.08
N TYR A 207 -4.19 21.64 -12.28
CA TYR A 207 -4.58 23.00 -12.65
C TYR A 207 -3.89 23.48 -13.93
N ASN A 208 -2.59 23.20 -14.09
CA ASN A 208 -1.88 23.51 -15.34
C ASN A 208 -2.42 22.75 -16.56
N THR A 209 -3.08 21.61 -16.33
CA THR A 209 -3.73 20.81 -17.39
C THR A 209 -5.16 21.30 -17.68
N GLY A 210 -5.66 22.26 -16.91
CA GLY A 210 -6.95 22.91 -17.13
C GLY A 210 -8.08 22.41 -16.22
N ALA A 211 -7.78 21.72 -15.12
CA ALA A 211 -8.80 21.39 -14.11
C ALA A 211 -9.47 22.67 -13.56
N LYS A 212 -10.80 22.64 -13.40
CA LYS A 212 -11.58 23.76 -12.83
C LYS A 212 -11.49 23.78 -11.30
N GLU A 213 -11.62 22.61 -10.69
CA GLU A 213 -11.53 22.40 -9.24
C GLU A 213 -10.78 21.09 -8.97
N VAL A 214 -10.04 21.03 -7.87
CA VAL A 214 -9.32 19.83 -7.43
C VAL A 214 -9.65 19.53 -5.97
N HIS A 215 -10.43 18.47 -5.75
CA HIS A 215 -10.85 17.98 -4.44
C HIS A 215 -9.99 16.77 -4.05
N MET A 216 -8.92 17.02 -3.30
CA MET A 216 -8.08 15.93 -2.78
C MET A 216 -8.85 15.11 -1.73
N ARG A 217 -8.72 13.78 -1.78
CA ARG A 217 -9.31 12.81 -0.86
C ARG A 217 -8.26 11.77 -0.50
N ILE A 218 -8.01 11.60 0.80
CA ILE A 218 -6.93 10.75 1.31
C ILE A 218 -7.53 9.67 2.19
N THR A 219 -7.28 8.40 1.88
CA THR A 219 -7.82 7.27 2.66
C THR A 219 -7.13 7.03 3.99
N CYS A 220 -5.94 7.58 4.18
CA CYS A 220 -5.18 7.50 5.42
C CYS A 220 -5.48 8.72 6.33
N PRO A 221 -5.63 8.51 7.65
CA PRO A 221 -5.59 9.60 8.62
C PRO A 221 -4.28 10.41 8.53
N PRO A 222 -4.25 11.66 9.01
CA PRO A 222 -3.05 12.46 9.03
C PRO A 222 -1.89 11.77 9.76
N LEU A 223 -0.72 11.76 9.12
CA LEU A 223 0.48 11.15 9.67
C LEU A 223 1.21 12.17 10.54
N LEU A 224 1.23 11.93 11.85
CA LEU A 224 1.81 12.83 12.85
C LEU A 224 3.14 12.33 13.45
N TYR A 225 3.43 11.04 13.30
CA TYR A 225 4.56 10.37 13.95
C TYR A 225 5.29 9.42 12.99
N PRO A 226 6.63 9.36 13.05
CA PRO A 226 7.40 8.41 12.25
C PRO A 226 7.14 6.96 12.71
N CYS A 227 7.39 6.01 11.82
CA CYS A 227 7.33 4.59 12.14
C CYS A 227 8.64 4.10 12.76
N TYR A 228 8.55 3.45 13.92
CA TYR A 228 9.70 2.79 14.58
C TYR A 228 9.74 1.26 14.35
N TYR A 229 8.86 0.76 13.47
CA TYR A 229 8.60 -0.67 13.25
C TYR A 229 8.92 -1.08 11.80
N GLY A 230 9.96 -0.48 11.22
CA GLY A 230 10.57 -0.94 9.97
C GLY A 230 10.03 -0.33 8.67
N VAL A 231 9.14 0.67 8.72
CA VAL A 231 8.87 1.50 7.53
C VAL A 231 9.84 2.67 7.54
N ASP A 232 10.62 2.84 6.47
CA ASP A 232 11.41 4.06 6.26
C ASP A 232 10.46 5.25 6.01
N MET A 233 10.28 6.05 7.05
CA MET A 233 9.45 7.25 7.03
C MET A 233 10.33 8.49 7.24
N ALA A 234 9.86 9.63 6.73
CA ALA A 234 10.50 10.90 6.98
C ALA A 234 10.57 11.21 8.49
N THR A 235 11.44 12.13 8.88
CA THR A 235 11.49 12.58 10.27
C THR A 235 10.23 13.35 10.66
N ARG A 236 9.91 13.41 11.95
CA ARG A 236 8.72 14.13 12.43
C ARG A 236 8.65 15.59 11.96
N LYS A 237 9.80 16.27 11.81
CA LYS A 237 9.87 17.66 11.32
C LYS A 237 9.52 17.80 9.83
N GLU A 238 9.58 16.71 9.07
CA GLU A 238 9.28 16.68 7.64
C GLU A 238 7.83 16.26 7.35
N PHE A 239 7.07 15.86 8.36
CA PHE A 239 5.65 15.55 8.25
C PHE A 239 4.87 16.87 8.17
N ILE A 240 3.91 16.94 7.23
CA ILE A 240 3.18 18.19 6.98
C ILE A 240 2.00 18.41 7.93
N ALA A 241 1.51 17.34 8.56
CA ALA A 241 0.36 17.35 9.47
C ALA A 241 0.74 17.76 10.90
#